data_AF-A0A2X2M0V2-F1
#
_entry.id   AF-A0A2X2M0V2-F1
#
_cell.length_a   1.000
_cell.length_b   1.000
_cell.length_c   1.000
_cell.angle_alpha   90.00
_cell.angle_beta   90.00
_cell.angle_gamma   90.00
#
_symmetry.space_group_name_H-M   'P 1'
#
loop_
_entity.id
_entity.type
_entity.pdbx_description
1 polymer ?
#
loop_
_entity_poly.entity_id
_entity_poly.type
_entity_poly.pdbx_seq_one_letter_code
_entity_poly.pdbx_strand_id
1 'polypeptide(L)'
;MKIKKCSTNFLHPSRLPDGRWPSQTEFRLSLMQQLAVNQITSGNERISSVNGPPGTGKTTLLKDIFAHLVVERGKELAKLNNPKDAFVKTKTHEQMINMSIYLRNLLLNIRW
;
A
#
# COMPACT_ATOMS: atom_id res chain seq x y z
N MET A 1 4.87 25.75 11.83
CA MET A 1 4.72 24.29 11.77
C MET A 1 6.13 23.68 11.75
N LYS A 2 6.62 23.21 12.90
CA LYS A 2 8.00 22.69 13.08
C LYS A 2 8.08 21.25 12.58
N ILE A 3 9.17 20.89 11.91
CA ILE A 3 9.49 19.51 11.55
C ILE A 3 9.48 18.70 12.85
N LYS A 4 8.50 17.80 12.98
CA LYS A 4 8.39 16.87 14.11
C LYS A 4 9.69 16.07 14.18
N LYS A 5 10.22 15.99 15.40
CA LYS A 5 11.35 15.13 15.83
C LYS A 5 11.39 13.84 14.99
N CYS A 6 12.46 13.66 14.21
CA CYS A 6 12.70 12.46 13.43
C CYS A 6 12.90 11.29 14.40
N SER A 7 11.82 10.56 14.71
CA SER A 7 11.88 9.42 15.62
C SER A 7 12.52 8.25 14.88
N THR A 8 13.78 7.97 15.22
CA THR A 8 14.56 6.86 14.65
C THR A 8 13.91 5.49 14.85
N ASN A 9 12.90 5.39 15.73
CA ASN A 9 12.08 4.20 15.90
C ASN A 9 11.49 3.70 14.57
N PHE A 10 11.19 4.59 13.62
CA PHE A 10 10.69 4.19 12.30
C PHE A 10 11.73 3.47 11.43
N LEU A 11 13.01 3.57 11.74
CA LEU A 11 14.08 2.87 11.03
C LEU A 11 14.39 1.48 11.62
N HIS A 12 13.70 1.07 12.68
CA HIS A 12 13.86 -0.26 13.25
C HIS A 12 13.48 -1.34 12.21
N PRO A 13 14.25 -2.43 12.04
CA PRO A 13 13.98 -3.46 11.02
C PRO A 13 12.58 -4.06 11.10
N SER A 14 11.99 -4.14 12.29
CA SER A 14 10.61 -4.63 12.47
C SER A 14 9.52 -3.71 11.89
N ARG A 15 9.89 -2.53 11.38
CA ARG A 15 8.98 -1.57 10.73
C ARG A 15 9.24 -1.44 9.24
N LEU A 16 10.06 -2.32 8.68
CA LEU A 16 10.21 -2.42 7.24
C LEU A 16 8.88 -2.85 6.62
N PRO A 17 8.54 -2.32 5.43
CA PRO A 17 7.39 -2.79 4.70
C PRO A 17 7.59 -4.26 4.28
N ASP A 18 6.48 -5.00 4.27
CA ASP A 18 6.48 -6.40 3.79
C ASP A 18 6.84 -6.56 2.30
N GLY A 19 6.73 -5.49 1.52
CA GLY A 19 7.05 -5.48 0.10
C GLY A 19 8.07 -4.39 -0.23
N ARG A 20 9.03 -4.74 -1.09
CA ARG A 20 9.97 -3.82 -1.72
C ARG A 20 9.83 -3.94 -3.23
N TRP A 21 9.88 -2.84 -3.96
CA TRP A 21 9.91 -2.90 -5.42
C TRP A 21 11.17 -3.67 -5.88
N PRO A 22 11.07 -4.59 -6.86
CA PRO A 22 12.20 -5.38 -7.35
C PRO A 22 13.13 -4.54 -8.24
N SER A 23 13.65 -3.45 -7.68
CA SER A 23 14.68 -2.60 -8.29
C SER A 23 16.07 -3.09 -7.91
N GLN A 24 17.04 -2.77 -8.75
CA GLN A 24 18.46 -2.97 -8.44
C GLN A 24 18.83 -2.23 -7.14
N THR A 25 19.83 -2.75 -6.42
CA THR A 25 20.22 -2.26 -5.09
C THR A 25 20.78 -0.83 -5.12
N GLU A 26 21.35 -0.41 -6.25
CA GLU A 26 21.81 0.97 -6.51
C GLU A 26 20.68 2.02 -6.45
N PHE A 27 19.42 1.63 -6.71
CA PHE A 27 18.25 2.51 -6.60
C PHE A 27 17.57 2.46 -5.23
N ARG A 28 18.26 1.95 -4.20
CA ARG A 28 17.74 1.92 -2.83
C ARG A 28 17.38 3.33 -2.33
N LEU A 29 16.39 3.38 -1.44
CA LEU A 29 16.00 4.61 -0.79
C LEU A 29 17.13 5.17 0.09
N SER A 30 17.25 6.49 0.10
CA SER A 30 18.01 7.19 1.14
C SER A 30 17.35 6.99 2.52
N LEU A 31 18.10 7.25 3.58
CA LEU A 31 17.62 7.04 4.96
C LEU A 31 16.29 7.77 5.24
N MET A 32 16.17 9.02 4.80
CA MET A 32 14.95 9.82 5.02
C MET A 32 13.78 9.34 4.17
N GLN A 33 14.04 8.84 2.96
CA GLN A 33 12.99 8.21 2.15
C GLN A 33 12.52 6.90 2.76
N GLN A 34 13.44 6.07 3.28
CA GLN A 34 13.07 4.84 3.98
C GLN A 34 12.26 5.13 5.25
N LEU A 35 12.65 6.15 6.01
CA LEU A 35 11.88 6.60 7.17
C LEU A 35 10.47 7.02 6.76
N ALA A 36 10.32 7.78 5.67
CA ALA A 36 9.02 8.19 5.16
C ALA A 36 8.18 6.98 4.71
N VAL A 37 8.77 6.02 4.00
CA VAL A 37 8.08 4.77 3.63
C VAL A 37 7.61 4.03 4.88
N ASN A 38 8.50 3.78 5.83
CA ASN A 38 8.16 3.05 7.06
C ASN A 38 7.06 3.76 7.87
N GLN A 39 7.07 5.10 7.90
CA GLN A 39 5.99 5.88 8.53
C GLN A 39 4.65 5.71 7.82
N ILE A 40 4.64 5.78 6.49
CA ILE A 40 3.42 5.68 5.68
C ILE A 40 2.83 4.27 5.79
N THR A 41 3.67 3.23 5.70
CA THR A 41 3.21 1.84 5.65
C THR A 41 2.83 1.29 7.02
N SER A 42 3.43 1.78 8.11
CA SER A 42 3.03 1.39 9.48
C SER A 42 1.89 2.23 10.07
N GLY A 43 1.53 3.33 9.40
CA GLY A 43 0.53 4.27 9.89
C GLY A 43 -0.90 3.96 9.46
N ASN A 44 -1.87 4.40 10.26
CA ASN A 44 -3.30 4.37 9.92
C ASN A 44 -3.81 5.70 9.32
N GLU A 45 -2.91 6.63 8.98
CA GLU A 45 -3.30 7.91 8.40
C GLU A 45 -3.86 7.71 6.98
N ARG A 46 -4.98 8.38 6.68
CA ARG A 46 -5.63 8.33 5.37
C ARG A 46 -4.84 9.09 4.29
N ILE A 47 -4.11 10.12 4.70
CA ILE A 47 -3.33 10.99 3.82
C ILE A 47 -1.98 11.22 4.50
N SER A 48 -0.91 11.00 3.76
CA SER A 48 0.45 11.33 4.18
C SER A 48 1.11 12.22 3.14
N SER A 49 1.91 13.18 3.60
CA SER A 49 2.64 14.12 2.74
C SER A 49 4.13 13.97 2.97
N VAL A 50 4.89 13.97 1.87
CA VAL A 50 6.36 13.97 1.88
C VAL A 50 6.85 15.08 0.99
N ASN A 51 7.81 15.85 1.47
CA ASN A 51 8.51 16.86 0.68
C ASN A 51 9.84 16.28 0.20
N GLY A 52 10.11 16.42 -1.09
CA GLY A 52 11.40 16.09 -1.68
C GLY A 52 11.77 17.14 -2.72
N PRO A 53 12.99 17.69 -2.71
CA PRO A 53 13.49 18.52 -3.80
C PRO A 53 13.36 17.85 -5.19
N PRO A 54 13.46 18.58 -6.30
CA PRO A 54 13.52 17.99 -7.64
C PRO A 54 14.63 16.94 -7.73
N GLY A 55 14.38 15.82 -8.41
CA GLY A 55 15.38 14.75 -8.58
C GLY A 55 15.57 13.81 -7.37
N THR A 56 14.94 14.05 -6.21
CA THR A 56 15.15 13.21 -5.00
C THR A 56 14.30 11.94 -4.97
N GLY A 57 14.13 11.26 -6.10
CA GLY A 57 13.55 9.92 -6.15
C GLY A 57 12.14 9.76 -5.58
N LYS A 58 11.27 10.79 -5.64
CA LYS A 58 9.87 10.70 -5.16
C LYS A 58 9.10 9.55 -5.83
N THR A 59 9.32 9.33 -7.12
CA THR A 59 8.76 8.19 -7.84
C THR A 59 9.30 6.85 -7.33
N THR A 60 10.59 6.78 -6.96
CA THR A 60 11.20 5.58 -6.35
C THR A 60 10.57 5.27 -5.00
N LEU A 61 10.35 6.30 -4.16
CA LEU A 61 9.64 6.17 -2.89
C LEU A 61 8.23 5.59 -3.08
N LEU A 62 7.48 6.10 -4.07
CA LEU A 62 6.14 5.59 -4.36
C LEU A 62 6.14 4.12 -4.78
N LYS A 63 7.14 3.66 -5.53
CA LYS A 63 7.25 2.25 -5.94
C LYS A 63 7.30 1.30 -4.75
N ASP A 64 8.06 1.63 -3.71
CA ASP A 64 8.14 0.79 -2.51
C ASP A 64 6.83 0.80 -1.71
N ILE A 65 6.12 1.93 -1.65
CA ILE A 65 4.77 1.98 -1.06
C ILE A 65 3.80 1.08 -1.83
N PHE A 66 3.80 1.15 -3.16
CA PHE A 66 2.96 0.27 -3.98
C PHE A 66 3.31 -1.21 -3.80
N ALA A 67 4.60 -1.55 -3.76
CA ALA A 67 5.03 -2.93 -3.53
C ALA A 67 4.52 -3.46 -2.19
N HIS A 68 4.61 -2.67 -1.12
CA HIS A 68 4.04 -3.02 0.18
C HIS A 68 2.53 -3.28 0.09
N LEU A 69 1.76 -2.37 -0.52
CA LEU A 69 0.31 -2.52 -0.67
C LEU A 69 -0.09 -3.75 -1.50
N VAL A 70 0.68 -4.08 -2.54
CA VAL A 70 0.47 -5.29 -3.35
C VAL A 70 0.68 -6.56 -2.50
N VAL A 71 1.73 -6.60 -1.67
CA VAL A 71 1.99 -7.73 -0.78
C VAL A 71 0.90 -7.88 0.28
N GLU A 72 0.50 -6.79 0.94
CA GLU A 72 -0.59 -6.82 1.94
C GLU A 72 -1.90 -7.30 1.32
N ARG A 73 -2.22 -6.85 0.10
CA ARG A 73 -3.38 -7.36 -0.65
C ARG A 73 -3.25 -8.85 -0.95
N GLY A 74 -2.07 -9.29 -1.39
CA GLY A 74 -1.79 -10.70 -1.64
C GLY A 74 -2.01 -11.56 -0.40
N LYS A 75 -1.58 -11.10 0.78
CA LYS A 75 -1.80 -11.80 2.05
C LYS A 75 -3.28 -11.92 2.39
N GLU A 76 -4.09 -10.87 2.20
CA GLU A 76 -5.53 -10.94 2.46
C GLU A 76 -6.24 -11.88 1.48
N LEU A 77 -5.87 -11.85 0.20
CA LEU A 77 -6.44 -12.75 -0.81
C LEU A 77 -6.06 -14.22 -0.54
N ALA A 78 -4.84 -14.47 -0.05
CA ALA A 78 -4.37 -15.81 0.27
C ALA A 78 -5.12 -16.46 1.46
N LYS A 79 -5.85 -15.67 2.27
CA LYS A 79 -6.69 -16.19 3.36
C LYS A 79 -8.05 -16.72 2.88
N LEU A 80 -8.40 -16.49 1.62
CA LEU A 80 -9.69 -16.91 1.08
C LEU A 80 -9.66 -18.39 0.69
N ASN A 81 -10.71 -19.13 1.06
CA ASN A 81 -10.89 -20.51 0.62
C ASN A 81 -11.25 -20.58 -0.88
N ASN A 82 -12.00 -19.60 -1.37
CA ASN A 82 -12.31 -19.44 -2.79
C ASN A 82 -12.06 -18.00 -3.25
N PRO A 83 -11.41 -17.75 -4.40
CA PRO A 83 -11.21 -16.40 -4.93
C PRO A 83 -12.50 -15.58 -5.10
N LYS A 84 -13.65 -16.24 -5.32
CA LYS A 84 -14.96 -15.58 -5.43
C LYS A 84 -15.43 -14.96 -4.13
N ASP A 85 -14.92 -15.39 -2.98
CA ASP A 85 -15.28 -14.88 -1.65
C ASP A 85 -14.85 -13.42 -1.47
N ALA A 86 -13.87 -12.95 -2.27
CA ALA A 86 -13.45 -11.55 -2.30
C ALA A 86 -14.52 -10.58 -2.83
N PHE A 87 -15.60 -11.10 -3.43
CA PHE A 87 -16.58 -10.30 -4.14
C PHE A 87 -18.00 -10.55 -3.65
N VAL A 88 -18.81 -9.50 -3.60
CA VAL A 88 -20.25 -9.54 -3.31
C VAL A 88 -21.03 -9.45 -4.62
N LYS A 89 -22.00 -10.35 -4.78
CA LYS A 89 -22.96 -10.27 -5.88
C LYS A 89 -23.88 -9.08 -5.64
N THR A 90 -23.89 -8.11 -6.55
CA THR A 90 -24.92 -7.07 -6.55
C THR A 90 -25.89 -7.28 -7.71
N LYS A 91 -27.15 -6.88 -7.54
CA LYS A 91 -28.11 -6.81 -8.64
C LYS A 91 -28.01 -5.42 -9.26
N THR A 92 -27.62 -5.32 -10.52
CA THR A 92 -27.72 -4.06 -11.28
C THR A 92 -29.17 -3.84 -11.70
N HIS A 93 -29.62 -2.59 -11.62
CA HIS A 93 -30.95 -2.17 -12.02
C HIS A 93 -31.00 -1.94 -13.54
N GLU A 94 -30.77 -2.97 -14.34
CA GLU A 94 -31.17 -3.01 -15.75
C GLU A 94 -31.01 -4.44 -16.28
N GLN A 95 -32.15 -5.04 -16.61
CA GLN A 95 -32.24 -6.31 -17.31
C GLN A 95 -31.67 -6.09 -18.72
N MET A 96 -30.48 -6.64 -19.05
CA MET A 96 -30.13 -7.11 -20.41
C MET A 96 -28.70 -7.64 -20.63
N ILE A 97 -27.89 -7.91 -19.60
CA ILE A 97 -26.70 -8.76 -19.77
C ILE A 97 -26.65 -9.76 -18.61
N ASN A 98 -26.64 -11.05 -18.93
CA ASN A 98 -26.59 -12.18 -18.00
C ASN A 98 -25.21 -12.33 -17.33
N MET A 99 -24.55 -11.20 -17.04
CA MET A 99 -23.23 -11.12 -16.45
C MET A 99 -23.41 -10.71 -14.99
N SER A 100 -23.21 -11.65 -14.07
CA SER A 100 -23.12 -11.31 -12.66
C SER A 100 -21.93 -10.37 -12.46
N ILE A 101 -22.19 -9.11 -12.17
CA ILE A 101 -21.14 -8.15 -11.83
C ILE A 101 -20.81 -8.35 -10.34
N TYR A 102 -19.57 -8.72 -10.10
CA TYR A 102 -19.00 -8.88 -8.77
C TYR A 102 -18.50 -7.52 -8.29
N LEU A 103 -19.25 -6.86 -7.39
CA LEU A 103 -18.78 -5.65 -6.72
C LEU A 103 -18.11 -6.00 -5.39
N ARG A 104 -17.22 -5.11 -4.92
CA ARG A 104 -16.38 -5.31 -3.74
C ARG A 104 -17.12 -5.91 -2.54
N ASN A 105 -16.47 -6.86 -1.87
CA ASN A 105 -16.85 -7.22 -0.51
C ASN A 105 -16.30 -6.17 0.46
N LEU A 106 -17.19 -5.51 1.22
CA LEU A 106 -16.84 -4.51 2.24
C LEU A 106 -16.07 -5.12 3.43
N LEU A 107 -16.02 -6.46 3.50
CA LEU A 107 -15.41 -7.22 4.59
C LEU A 107 -13.90 -7.40 4.46
N LEU A 108 -13.32 -7.17 3.28
CA LEU A 108 -11.87 -7.17 3.13
C LEU A 108 -11.36 -5.79 3.53
N ASN A 109 -10.60 -5.72 4.62
CA ASN A 109 -9.96 -4.51 5.17
C ASN A 109 -8.81 -4.00 4.26
N ILE A 110 -8.98 -4.11 2.94
CA ILE A 110 -8.01 -3.75 1.91
C ILE A 110 -8.08 -2.23 1.71
N ARG A 111 -7.05 -1.52 2.16
CA ARG A 111 -6.87 -0.09 1.91
C ARG A 111 -6.50 0.11 0.42
N TRP A 112 -7.28 0.94 -0.28
CA TRP A 112 -7.02 1.36 -1.67
C TRP A 112 -6.32 2.71 -1.70
#